data_AF-A0A934XAF3-F1
#
_entry.id   AF-A0A934XAF3-F1
#
_cell.length_a   1.000
_cell.length_b   1.000
_cell.length_c   1.000
_cell.angle_alpha   90.00
_cell.angle_beta   90.00
_cell.angle_gamma   90.00
#
_symmetry.space_group_name_H-M   'P 1'
#
loop_
_entity.id
_entity.type
_entity.pdbx_description
1 polymer ?
#
loop_
_entity_poly.entity_id
_entity_poly.type
_entity_poly.pdbx_seq_one_letter_code
_entity_poly.pdbx_strand_id
1 'polypeptide(L)'
;MGGRGSGRQAAYCGKDVTQESTPLDVRKLARSGLLVPGRSFSWQWTVGDRQVAGITIRVAAQAVQFCYQKRSTGESIDQWVHLQSTPCQLGGARQWFTCPSCGKRVAVLYGPGKYFACRRCCGLGYASQKEGLGDRSSRQADKIRNRLGWQAGILNGEGGRPKGMHWATYRRLKAEYDRLVQISFHDIGLKLGFLDKLLDR
;
A
#
# COMPACT_ATOMS: atom_id res chain seq x y z
N MET A 1 -2.19 -12.83 -15.95
CA MET A 1 -1.97 -13.50 -14.64
C MET A 1 -0.54 -13.24 -14.21
N GLY A 2 -0.35 -12.54 -13.10
CA GLY A 2 0.93 -11.97 -12.65
C GLY A 2 0.66 -10.68 -11.89
N GLY A 3 0.31 -10.79 -10.61
CA GLY A 3 -0.06 -9.66 -9.76
C GLY A 3 1.15 -8.80 -9.38
N ARG A 4 0.91 -7.51 -9.13
CA ARG A 4 1.91 -6.60 -8.54
C ARG A 4 2.47 -7.23 -7.26
N GLY A 5 3.78 -7.50 -7.23
CA GLY A 5 4.46 -8.16 -6.09
C GLY A 5 5.24 -9.43 -6.44
N SER A 6 5.24 -9.90 -7.69
CA SER A 6 5.92 -11.14 -8.10
C SER A 6 7.42 -10.99 -8.41
N GLY A 7 8.04 -9.85 -8.10
CA GLY A 7 9.48 -9.66 -8.27
C GLY A 7 10.26 -10.36 -7.17
N ARG A 8 11.29 -11.14 -7.53
CA ARG A 8 12.26 -11.70 -6.57
C ARG A 8 12.85 -10.56 -5.75
N GLN A 9 12.83 -10.70 -4.43
CA GLN A 9 13.48 -9.77 -3.50
C GLN A 9 14.99 -9.80 -3.76
N ALA A 10 15.50 -8.80 -4.47
CA ALA A 10 16.93 -8.56 -4.50
C ALA A 10 17.36 -8.23 -3.07
N ALA A 11 18.24 -9.07 -2.52
CA ALA A 11 18.89 -8.90 -1.24
C ALA A 11 19.76 -7.63 -1.25
N TYR A 12 19.13 -6.49 -1.08
CA TYR A 12 19.80 -5.23 -0.76
C TYR A 12 18.91 -4.49 0.25
N CYS A 13 19.48 -4.30 1.45
CA CYS A 13 18.89 -3.67 2.64
C CYS A 13 17.86 -2.57 2.33
N GLY A 14 16.57 -2.93 2.27
CA GLY A 14 15.51 -2.01 1.88
C GLY A 14 14.27 -2.18 2.74
N LYS A 15 14.09 -1.31 3.73
CA LYS A 15 12.98 -1.26 4.73
C LYS A 15 11.62 -1.69 4.15
N ASP A 16 10.85 -2.51 4.87
CA ASP A 16 9.57 -3.06 4.42
C ASP A 16 8.60 -2.01 3.84
N VAL A 17 7.82 -2.41 2.83
CA VAL A 17 6.89 -1.52 2.13
C VAL A 17 5.53 -1.49 2.84
N THR A 18 4.88 -0.33 2.86
CA THR A 18 3.54 -0.15 3.48
C THR A 18 2.43 -1.05 2.91
N GLN A 19 2.62 -1.66 1.74
CA GLN A 19 1.65 -2.56 1.10
C GLN A 19 1.78 -4.02 1.54
N GLU A 20 2.92 -4.41 2.12
CA GLU A 20 3.15 -5.74 2.71
C GLU A 20 2.93 -5.74 4.23
N SER A 21 2.67 -4.57 4.82
CA SER A 21 2.35 -4.45 6.23
C SER A 21 0.85 -4.56 6.49
N THR A 22 0.49 -4.82 7.74
CA THR A 22 -0.87 -4.95 8.26
C THR A 22 -1.38 -3.61 8.80
N PRO A 23 -1.93 -2.71 7.96
CA PRO A 23 -2.39 -1.41 8.43
C PRO A 23 -3.68 -1.53 9.21
N LEU A 24 -3.70 -0.98 10.42
CA LEU A 24 -4.90 -0.78 11.22
C LEU A 24 -5.26 0.70 11.22
N ASP A 25 -6.40 1.06 10.59
CA ASP A 25 -6.87 2.45 10.49
C ASP A 25 -8.00 2.70 11.48
N VAL A 26 -7.76 3.58 12.46
CA VAL A 26 -8.75 3.95 13.49
C VAL A 26 -10.02 4.53 12.89
N ARG A 27 -9.91 5.20 11.74
CA ARG A 27 -11.06 5.84 11.08
C ARG A 27 -12.00 4.80 10.49
N LYS A 28 -11.46 3.66 10.02
CA LYS A 28 -12.30 2.54 9.57
C LYS A 28 -13.07 1.95 10.74
N LEU A 29 -12.38 1.71 11.86
CA LEU A 29 -12.99 1.20 13.10
C LEU A 29 -14.07 2.13 13.66
N ALA A 30 -13.83 3.44 13.61
CA ALA A 30 -14.78 4.45 14.05
C ALA A 30 -16.04 4.48 13.17
N ARG A 31 -15.87 4.46 11.84
CA ARG A 31 -17.01 4.45 10.89
C ARG A 31 -17.86 3.18 11.00
N SER A 32 -17.26 2.05 11.34
CA SER A 32 -17.97 0.79 11.56
C SER A 32 -18.60 0.68 12.96
N GLY A 33 -18.52 1.72 13.81
CA GLY A 33 -19.08 1.70 15.16
C GLY A 33 -18.44 0.65 16.08
N LEU A 34 -17.19 0.27 15.81
CA LEU A 34 -16.49 -0.77 16.58
C LEU A 34 -15.78 -0.23 17.82
N LEU A 35 -15.52 1.08 17.88
CA LEU A 35 -14.84 1.76 18.99
C LEU A 35 -15.82 2.11 20.13
N VAL A 36 -16.54 1.11 20.63
CA VAL A 36 -17.43 1.25 21.79
C VAL A 36 -16.74 0.60 23.00
N PRO A 37 -16.56 1.31 24.13
CA PRO A 37 -15.96 0.75 25.34
C PRO A 37 -16.66 -0.55 25.78
N GLY A 38 -15.88 -1.57 26.15
CA GLY A 38 -16.36 -2.91 26.51
C GLY A 38 -16.54 -3.87 25.33
N ARG A 39 -16.46 -3.38 24.09
CA ARG A 39 -16.58 -4.22 22.89
C ARG A 39 -15.27 -4.97 22.60
N SER A 40 -15.41 -6.21 22.15
CA SER A 40 -14.31 -7.02 21.64
C SER A 40 -14.64 -7.55 20.25
N PHE A 41 -13.69 -7.50 19.31
CA PHE A 41 -13.88 -7.98 17.95
C PHE A 41 -12.55 -8.44 17.33
N SER A 42 -12.61 -9.33 16.33
CA SER A 42 -11.43 -9.73 15.57
C SER A 42 -11.27 -8.87 14.32
N TRP A 43 -10.03 -8.58 13.98
CA TRP A 43 -9.65 -7.84 12.77
C TRP A 43 -8.65 -8.68 11.98
N GLN A 44 -8.95 -8.89 10.70
CA GLN A 44 -8.18 -9.78 9.84
C GLN A 44 -7.72 -9.04 8.58
N TRP A 45 -6.51 -9.36 8.13
CA TRP A 45 -5.97 -8.91 6.85
C TRP A 45 -5.91 -10.09 5.89
N THR A 46 -6.52 -9.93 4.72
CA THR A 46 -6.52 -10.92 3.64
C THR A 46 -5.80 -10.36 2.42
N VAL A 47 -5.06 -11.23 1.72
CA VAL A 47 -4.50 -10.95 0.39
C VAL A 47 -5.03 -12.03 -0.54
N GLY A 48 -5.97 -11.65 -1.42
CA GLY A 48 -6.84 -12.62 -2.08
C GLY A 48 -7.68 -13.38 -1.05
N ASP A 49 -7.78 -14.70 -1.20
CA ASP A 49 -8.52 -15.58 -0.28
C ASP A 49 -7.67 -16.09 0.90
N ARG A 50 -6.41 -15.66 1.01
CA ARG A 50 -5.49 -16.12 2.06
C ARG A 50 -5.39 -15.11 3.20
N GLN A 51 -5.67 -15.58 4.42
CA GLN A 51 -5.50 -14.78 5.64
C GLN A 51 -4.01 -14.57 5.95
N VAL A 52 -3.57 -13.31 5.97
CA VAL A 52 -2.17 -12.91 6.21
C VAL A 52 -1.90 -12.60 7.68
N ALA A 53 -2.88 -12.05 8.40
CA ALA A 53 -2.79 -11.83 9.83
C ALA A 53 -4.19 -11.69 10.44
N GLY A 54 -4.29 -11.92 11.76
CA GLY A 54 -5.49 -11.67 12.53
C GLY A 54 -5.10 -11.18 13.92
N ILE A 55 -5.79 -10.15 14.40
CA ILE A 55 -5.67 -9.66 15.77
C ILE A 55 -7.05 -9.62 16.40
N THR A 56 -7.11 -9.78 17.73
CA THR A 56 -8.30 -9.48 18.52
C THR A 56 -8.11 -8.10 19.15
N ILE A 57 -9.12 -7.25 19.02
CA ILE A 57 -9.12 -5.90 19.54
C ILE A 57 -10.16 -5.82 20.65
N ARG A 58 -9.74 -5.38 21.84
CA ARG A 58 -10.63 -5.05 22.95
C ARG A 58 -10.61 -3.54 23.17
N VAL A 59 -11.79 -2.94 23.24
CA VAL A 59 -11.92 -1.48 23.35
C VAL A 59 -12.18 -1.11 24.81
N ALA A 60 -11.30 -0.29 25.37
CA ALA A 60 -11.49 0.37 26.66
C ALA A 60 -11.91 1.84 26.43
N ALA A 61 -12.18 2.58 27.52
CA ALA A 61 -12.68 3.95 27.45
C ALA A 61 -11.77 4.92 26.68
N GLN A 62 -10.44 4.83 26.89
CA GLN A 62 -9.45 5.73 26.28
C GLN A 62 -8.28 4.96 25.63
N ALA A 63 -8.43 3.66 25.45
CA ALA A 63 -7.40 2.82 24.88
C ALA A 63 -8.00 1.60 24.20
N VAL A 64 -7.23 0.98 23.32
CA VAL A 64 -7.52 -0.32 22.73
C VAL A 64 -6.40 -1.28 23.09
N GLN A 65 -6.77 -2.50 23.43
CA GLN A 65 -5.84 -3.60 23.62
C GLN A 65 -5.84 -4.45 22.36
N PHE A 66 -4.66 -4.68 21.81
CA PHE A 66 -4.42 -5.60 20.71
C PHE A 66 -3.86 -6.91 21.28
N CYS A 67 -4.59 -8.00 21.08
CA CYS A 67 -4.21 -9.34 21.47
C CYS A 67 -3.97 -10.16 20.19
N TYR A 68 -2.74 -10.62 19.96
CA TYR A 68 -2.43 -11.41 18.76
C TYR A 68 -1.24 -12.33 18.95
N GLN A 69 -1.16 -13.35 18.10
CA GLN A 69 -0.04 -14.28 18.08
C GLN A 69 0.88 -13.98 16.90
N LYS A 70 2.18 -13.86 17.20
CA LYS A 70 3.18 -13.66 16.16
C LYS A 70 3.40 -14.97 15.41
N ARG A 71 3.06 -15.01 14.12
CA ARG A 71 3.18 -16.23 13.29
C ARG A 71 4.58 -16.84 13.26
N SER A 72 5.63 -16.02 13.36
CA SER A 72 7.01 -16.51 13.27
C SER A 72 7.52 -17.18 14.55
N THR A 73 6.99 -16.81 15.72
CA THR A 73 7.50 -17.28 17.04
C THR A 73 6.43 -17.93 17.90
N GLY A 74 5.15 -17.87 17.52
CA GLY A 74 4.02 -18.33 18.35
C GLY A 74 3.76 -17.48 19.60
N GLU A 75 4.53 -16.40 19.81
CA GLU A 75 4.42 -15.56 21.00
C GLU A 75 3.08 -14.82 20.99
N SER A 76 2.34 -14.92 22.10
CA SER A 76 1.12 -14.15 22.33
C SER A 76 1.51 -12.77 22.87
N ILE A 77 1.04 -11.73 22.19
CA ILE A 77 1.40 -10.34 22.47
C ILE A 77 0.12 -9.59 22.80
N ASP A 78 0.15 -8.91 23.95
CA ASP A 78 -0.88 -7.99 24.41
C ASP A 78 -0.30 -6.58 24.42
N GLN A 79 -0.84 -5.71 23.57
CA GLN A 79 -0.36 -4.34 23.40
C GLN A 79 -1.48 -3.33 23.64
N TRP A 80 -1.25 -2.38 24.53
CA TRP A 80 -2.14 -1.24 24.74
C TRP A 80 -1.79 -0.06 23.85
N VAL A 81 -2.81 0.57 23.27
CA VAL A 81 -2.69 1.76 22.43
C VAL A 81 -3.75 2.77 22.84
N HIS A 82 -3.34 3.98 23.19
CA HIS A 82 -4.28 5.03 23.57
C HIS A 82 -5.08 5.56 22.36
N LEU A 83 -6.33 5.92 22.62
CA LEU A 83 -7.22 6.61 21.70
C LEU A 83 -7.30 8.08 22.07
N GLN A 84 -7.29 8.95 21.06
CA GLN A 84 -7.54 10.38 21.23
C GLN A 84 -8.59 10.83 20.24
N SER A 85 -9.47 11.72 20.67
CA SER A 85 -10.48 12.32 19.81
C SER A 85 -10.17 13.80 19.58
N THR A 86 -10.54 14.32 18.42
CA THR A 86 -10.49 15.76 18.14
C THR A 86 -11.86 16.19 17.60
N PRO A 87 -12.50 17.23 18.16
CA PRO A 87 -13.78 17.71 17.66
C PRO A 87 -13.66 18.19 16.20
N CYS A 88 -14.71 17.99 15.41
CA CYS A 88 -14.76 18.44 14.03
C CYS A 88 -15.72 19.63 13.90
N GLN A 89 -15.35 20.63 13.09
CA GLN A 89 -16.12 21.87 12.88
C GLN A 89 -17.55 21.62 12.38
N LEU A 90 -17.75 20.56 11.59
CA LEU A 90 -19.04 20.18 10.99
C LEU A 90 -19.79 19.11 11.79
N GLY A 91 -19.43 18.91 13.07
CA GLY A 91 -20.00 17.89 13.95
C GLY A 91 -19.21 16.58 14.00
N GLY A 92 -19.38 15.83 15.09
CA GLY A 92 -18.69 14.58 15.37
C GLY A 92 -17.25 14.75 15.88
N ALA A 93 -16.55 13.62 16.02
CA ALA A 93 -15.19 13.58 16.53
C ALA A 93 -14.30 12.69 15.65
N ARG A 94 -13.10 13.19 15.34
CA ARG A 94 -12.08 12.43 14.63
C ARG A 94 -11.24 11.64 15.62
N GLN A 95 -11.29 10.32 15.50
CA GLN A 95 -10.51 9.40 16.31
C GLN A 95 -9.08 9.27 15.78
N TRP A 96 -8.14 9.11 16.69
CA TRP A 96 -6.71 8.96 16.48
C TRP A 96 -6.16 7.88 17.40
N PHE A 97 -5.16 7.15 16.94
CA PHE A 97 -4.27 6.39 17.81
C PHE A 97 -3.14 7.28 18.32
N THR A 98 -2.68 7.02 19.52
CA THR A 98 -1.40 7.50 20.01
C THR A 98 -0.35 6.42 19.78
N CYS A 99 0.67 6.73 18.97
CA CYS A 99 1.74 5.78 18.69
C CYS A 99 2.47 5.38 20.00
N PRO A 100 2.53 4.09 20.36
CA PRO A 100 3.18 3.65 21.61
C PRO A 100 4.67 3.99 21.67
N SER A 101 5.36 4.02 20.53
CA SER A 101 6.81 4.26 20.49
C SER A 101 7.21 5.75 20.47
N CYS A 102 6.35 6.64 19.98
CA CYS A 102 6.71 8.06 19.82
C CYS A 102 5.68 9.06 20.34
N GLY A 103 4.58 8.60 20.92
CA GLY A 103 3.54 9.44 21.51
C GLY A 103 2.73 10.29 20.51
N LYS A 104 3.04 10.24 19.21
CA LYS A 104 2.37 11.07 18.20
C LYS A 104 0.99 10.54 17.85
N ARG A 105 0.07 11.47 17.58
CA ARG A 105 -1.26 11.19 17.02
C ARG A 105 -1.13 10.69 15.58
N VAL A 106 -1.69 9.51 15.32
CA VAL A 106 -1.66 8.86 14.00
C VAL A 106 -3.00 8.20 13.70
N ALA A 107 -3.41 8.21 12.43
CA ALA A 107 -4.64 7.52 12.02
C ALA A 107 -4.42 6.02 11.77
N VAL A 108 -3.19 5.63 11.45
CA VAL A 108 -2.85 4.27 11.03
C VAL A 108 -1.65 3.77 11.82
N LEU A 109 -1.79 2.58 12.39
CA LEU A 109 -0.70 1.80 12.96
C LEU A 109 -0.39 0.62 12.04
N TYR A 110 0.87 0.20 12.04
CA TYR A 110 1.37 -0.89 11.22
C TYR A 110 2.03 -1.93 12.13
N GLY A 111 1.83 -3.21 11.83
CA GLY A 111 2.44 -4.32 12.56
C GLY A 111 3.38 -5.19 11.72
N PRO A 112 4.47 -4.65 11.11
CA PRO A 112 5.45 -5.48 10.39
C PRO A 112 6.38 -6.27 11.34
N GLY A 113 6.42 -5.92 12.63
CA GLY A 113 7.35 -6.49 13.62
C GLY A 113 6.66 -7.10 14.84
N LYS A 114 7.26 -6.96 16.02
CA LYS A 114 6.68 -7.46 17.29
C LYS A 114 5.47 -6.64 17.74
N TYR A 115 5.52 -5.31 17.59
CA TYR A 115 4.51 -4.38 18.10
C TYR A 115 3.92 -3.50 16.98
N PHE A 116 2.67 -3.09 17.15
CA PHE A 116 2.06 -2.05 16.30
C PHE A 116 2.65 -0.68 16.64
N ALA A 117 3.14 0.02 15.62
CA ALA A 117 3.64 1.37 15.77
C ALA A 117 3.32 2.23 14.52
N CYS A 118 3.61 3.52 14.61
CA CYS A 118 3.41 4.39 13.46
C CYS A 118 4.41 4.10 12.35
N ARG A 119 4.04 4.49 11.12
CA ARG A 119 4.86 4.32 9.92
C ARG A 119 6.34 4.72 10.11
N ARG A 120 6.58 5.87 10.75
CA ARG A 120 7.95 6.38 10.99
C ARG A 120 8.73 5.49 11.95
N CYS A 121 8.10 5.04 13.04
CA CYS A 121 8.73 4.14 14.03
C CYS A 121 9.00 2.75 13.44
N CYS A 122 8.12 2.26 12.56
CA CYS A 122 8.34 1.03 11.83
C CYS A 122 9.36 1.18 10.68
N GLY A 123 9.92 2.38 10.43
CA GLY A 123 10.84 2.61 9.33
C GLY A 123 10.23 2.43 7.93
N LEU A 124 8.91 2.38 7.80
CA LEU A 124 8.24 2.02 6.54
C LEU A 124 8.34 3.16 5.50
N GLY A 125 9.02 2.89 4.40
CA GLY A 125 9.08 3.78 3.23
C GLY A 125 7.73 3.87 2.51
N TYR A 126 7.46 4.97 1.80
CA TYR A 126 6.31 5.00 0.89
C TYR A 126 6.68 4.13 -0.32
N ALA A 127 5.73 3.36 -0.87
CA ALA A 127 5.98 2.59 -2.09
C ALA A 127 6.53 3.47 -3.23
N SER A 128 6.05 4.72 -3.32
CA SER A 128 6.55 5.72 -4.27
C SER A 128 8.02 6.11 -4.11
N GLN A 129 8.60 5.93 -2.90
CA GLN A 129 10.03 6.16 -2.65
C GLN A 129 10.91 4.99 -3.10
N LYS A 130 10.32 3.82 -3.37
CA LYS A 130 11.00 2.66 -3.96
C LYS A 130 10.70 2.49 -5.46
N GLU A 131 9.91 3.36 -6.08
CA GLU A 131 9.67 3.28 -7.52
C GLU A 131 10.99 3.56 -8.27
N GLY A 132 11.53 2.52 -8.90
CA GLY A 132 12.59 2.66 -9.88
C GLY A 132 12.12 3.49 -11.08
N LEU A 133 13.03 3.77 -12.02
CA LEU A 133 12.67 4.50 -13.23
C LEU A 133 11.56 3.75 -14.00
N GLY A 134 11.64 2.42 -14.13
CA GLY A 134 10.61 1.62 -14.80
C GLY A 134 9.26 1.61 -14.09
N ASP A 135 9.23 1.58 -12.76
CA ASP A 135 7.97 1.60 -12.00
C ASP A 135 7.27 2.96 -12.13
N ARG A 136 8.05 4.06 -12.06
CA ARG A 136 7.56 5.42 -12.30
C ARG A 136 7.00 5.58 -13.71
N SER A 137 7.75 5.12 -14.71
CA SER A 137 7.35 5.20 -16.12
C SER A 137 6.08 4.38 -16.38
N SER A 138 5.97 3.18 -15.81
CA SER A 138 4.79 2.32 -15.94
C SER A 138 3.55 2.99 -15.35
N ARG A 139 3.67 3.60 -14.18
CA ARG A 139 2.56 4.33 -13.54
C ARG A 139 2.17 5.60 -14.32
N GLN A 140 3.12 6.29 -14.94
CA GLN A 140 2.82 7.42 -15.83
C GLN A 140 2.12 6.96 -17.12
N ALA A 141 2.57 5.85 -17.71
CA ALA A 141 1.92 5.23 -18.86
C ALA A 141 0.47 4.85 -18.53
N ASP A 142 0.22 4.23 -17.37
CA ASP A 142 -1.14 3.89 -16.91
C ASP A 142 -2.04 5.14 -16.76
N LYS A 143 -1.51 6.29 -16.34
CA LYS A 143 -2.28 7.54 -16.31
C LYS A 143 -2.70 7.99 -17.70
N ILE A 144 -1.83 7.80 -18.71
CA ILE A 144 -2.16 8.11 -20.11
C ILE A 144 -3.19 7.11 -20.63
N ARG A 145 -3.02 5.80 -20.36
CA ARG A 145 -4.00 4.76 -20.71
C ARG A 145 -5.39 5.10 -20.15
N ASN A 146 -5.48 5.47 -18.88
CA ASN A 146 -6.73 5.90 -18.26
C ASN A 146 -7.34 7.12 -18.94
N ARG A 147 -6.52 8.12 -19.31
CA ARG A 147 -6.98 9.32 -20.03
C ARG A 147 -7.47 9.00 -21.45
N LEU A 148 -6.91 7.98 -22.07
CA LEU A 148 -7.31 7.47 -23.39
C LEU A 148 -8.43 6.41 -23.30
N GLY A 149 -8.91 6.06 -22.11
CA GLY A 149 -9.93 5.04 -21.91
C GLY A 149 -9.46 3.62 -22.23
N TRP A 150 -8.14 3.37 -22.23
CA TRP A 150 -7.56 2.06 -22.49
C TRP A 150 -7.49 1.23 -21.21
N GLN A 151 -7.54 -0.10 -21.36
CA GLN A 151 -7.35 -1.01 -20.23
C GLN A 151 -6.00 -0.77 -19.56
N ALA A 152 -5.94 -0.65 -18.23
CA ALA A 152 -4.72 -0.37 -17.49
C ALA A 152 -3.68 -1.50 -17.62
N GLY A 153 -2.39 -1.17 -17.58
CA GLY A 153 -1.27 -2.09 -17.63
C GLY A 153 -0.53 -2.04 -18.97
N ILE A 154 0.76 -1.68 -18.96
CA ILE A 154 1.60 -1.51 -20.16
C ILE A 154 1.72 -2.75 -21.06
N LEU A 155 1.45 -3.94 -20.54
CA LEU A 155 1.46 -5.21 -21.29
C LEU A 155 0.14 -5.48 -22.04
N ASN A 156 -0.92 -4.72 -21.75
CA ASN A 156 -2.18 -4.85 -22.47
C ASN A 156 -2.11 -4.08 -23.80
N GLY A 157 -2.87 -4.54 -24.79
CA GLY A 157 -2.92 -3.92 -26.12
C GLY A 157 -3.32 -2.44 -26.08
N GLU A 158 -2.93 -1.71 -27.12
CA GLU A 158 -3.30 -0.30 -27.30
C GLU A 158 -4.75 -0.18 -27.77
N GLY A 159 -5.44 0.87 -27.33
CA GLY A 159 -6.77 1.21 -27.82
C GLY A 159 -6.73 2.30 -28.89
N GLY A 160 -7.91 2.69 -29.36
CA GLY A 160 -8.06 3.82 -30.28
C GLY A 160 -8.12 5.18 -29.59
N ARG A 161 -8.16 6.24 -30.39
CA ARG A 161 -8.42 7.61 -29.92
C ARG A 161 -9.84 7.73 -29.32
N PRO A 162 -10.01 8.33 -28.13
CA PRO A 162 -11.33 8.64 -27.59
C PRO A 162 -12.16 9.56 -28.50
N LYS A 163 -13.47 9.34 -28.52
CA LYS A 163 -14.41 10.26 -29.19
C LYS A 163 -14.29 11.65 -28.56
N GLY A 164 -14.17 12.69 -29.39
CA GLY A 164 -14.04 14.08 -28.96
C GLY A 164 -12.61 14.57 -28.64
N MET A 165 -11.59 13.71 -28.67
CA MET A 165 -10.21 14.13 -28.42
C MET A 165 -9.52 14.60 -29.72
N HIS A 166 -8.95 15.80 -29.78
CA HIS A 166 -8.25 16.25 -30.99
C HIS A 166 -7.05 15.35 -31.36
N TRP A 167 -6.83 15.11 -32.66
CA TRP A 167 -5.77 14.23 -33.16
C TRP A 167 -4.37 14.65 -32.69
N ALA A 168 -4.10 15.95 -32.63
CA ALA A 168 -2.81 16.45 -32.13
C ALA A 168 -2.59 16.08 -30.65
N THR A 169 -3.63 16.20 -29.82
CA THR A 169 -3.57 15.82 -28.40
C THR A 169 -3.37 14.32 -28.24
N TYR A 170 -4.09 13.52 -29.04
CA TYR A 170 -3.94 12.07 -29.06
C TYR A 170 -2.50 11.66 -29.44
N ARG A 171 -1.97 12.19 -30.55
CA ARG A 171 -0.60 11.88 -30.99
C ARG A 171 0.45 12.25 -29.95
N ARG A 172 0.29 13.41 -29.28
CA ARG A 172 1.18 13.82 -28.19
C ARG A 172 1.14 12.87 -27.00
N LEU A 173 -0.06 12.46 -26.58
CA LEU A 173 -0.22 11.49 -25.49
C LEU A 173 0.32 10.12 -25.87
N LYS A 174 0.12 9.68 -27.13
CA LYS A 174 0.65 8.43 -27.66
C LYS A 174 2.18 8.43 -27.66
N ALA A 175 2.81 9.48 -28.18
CA ALA A 175 4.27 9.59 -28.19
C ALA A 175 4.85 9.57 -26.77
N GLU A 176 4.21 10.24 -25.82
CA GLU A 176 4.61 10.19 -24.41
C GLU A 176 4.45 8.79 -23.82
N TYR A 177 3.32 8.13 -24.09
CA TYR A 177 3.08 6.76 -23.68
C TYR A 177 4.16 5.80 -24.21
N ASP A 178 4.50 5.90 -25.50
CA ASP A 178 5.51 5.04 -26.14
C ASP A 178 6.88 5.21 -25.49
N ARG A 179 7.29 6.45 -25.21
CA ARG A 179 8.55 6.72 -24.48
C ARG A 179 8.56 6.08 -23.10
N LEU A 180 7.47 6.20 -22.35
CA LEU A 180 7.36 5.65 -20.99
C LEU A 180 7.37 4.12 -21.01
N VAL A 181 6.69 3.50 -21.97
CA VAL A 181 6.69 2.03 -22.15
C VAL A 181 8.08 1.51 -22.48
N GLN A 182 8.85 2.20 -23.33
CA GLN A 182 10.23 1.82 -23.64
C GLN A 182 11.12 1.84 -22.40
N ILE A 183 11.03 2.90 -21.58
CA ILE A 183 11.78 2.99 -20.31
C ILE A 183 11.38 1.86 -19.36
N SER A 184 10.08 1.58 -19.25
CA SER A 184 9.57 0.48 -18.44
C SER A 184 10.07 -0.89 -18.91
N PHE A 185 10.01 -1.17 -20.21
CA PHE A 185 10.49 -2.45 -20.75
C PHE A 185 12.00 -2.62 -20.62
N HIS A 186 12.78 -1.55 -20.81
CA HIS A 186 14.21 -1.59 -20.58
C HIS A 186 14.55 -1.94 -19.11
N ASP A 187 13.89 -1.28 -18.15
CA ASP A 187 14.07 -1.57 -16.71
C ASP A 187 13.62 -2.99 -16.34
N ILE A 188 12.52 -3.48 -16.93
CA ILE A 188 12.05 -4.87 -16.76
C ILE A 188 13.07 -5.85 -17.36
N GLY A 189 13.62 -5.56 -18.54
CA GLY A 189 14.62 -6.38 -19.22
C GLY A 189 15.92 -6.51 -18.42
N LEU A 190 16.38 -5.41 -17.82
CA LEU A 190 17.51 -5.40 -16.89
C LEU A 190 17.21 -6.25 -15.63
N LYS A 191 16.03 -6.07 -15.02
CA LYS A 191 15.64 -6.79 -13.80
C LYS A 191 15.43 -8.30 -14.01
N LEU A 192 15.00 -8.71 -15.21
CA LEU A 192 14.74 -10.11 -15.55
C LEU A 192 15.94 -10.79 -16.24
N GLY A 193 17.06 -10.09 -16.42
CA GLY A 193 18.27 -10.65 -17.02
C GLY A 193 18.12 -11.03 -18.50
N PHE A 194 17.19 -10.40 -19.23
CA PHE A 194 16.92 -10.74 -20.63
C PHE A 194 17.81 -10.00 -21.64
N LEU A 195 18.57 -8.99 -21.21
CA LEU A 195 19.39 -8.16 -22.12
C LEU A 195 20.71 -8.83 -22.54
N ASP A 196 21.25 -9.77 -21.77
CA ASP A 196 22.49 -10.49 -22.17
C ASP A 196 22.27 -11.46 -23.35
N LYS A 197 21.02 -11.86 -23.65
CA LYS A 197 20.74 -12.85 -24.71
C LYS A 197 20.36 -12.25 -26.07
N LEU A 198 20.19 -10.93 -26.17
CA LEU A 198 19.77 -10.27 -27.41
C LEU A 198 20.90 -9.55 -28.15
N LEU A 199 22.11 -9.50 -27.59
CA LEU A 199 23.31 -8.96 -28.24
C LEU A 199 24.30 -10.03 -28.72
N ASP A 200 24.01 -11.32 -28.46
CA ASP A 200 24.85 -12.47 -28.84
C ASP A 200 24.33 -13.26 -30.07
N ARG A 201 23.61 -12.60 -31.01
CA ARG A 201 23.26 -13.22 -32.30
C ARG A 201 23.41 -12.27 -33.48
#